data_AF-A0A2E2C9N2-F1
#
_entry.id   AF-A0A2E2C9N2-F1
#
_cell.length_a   1.000
_cell.length_b   1.000
_cell.length_c   1.000
_cell.angle_alpha   90.00
_cell.angle_beta   90.00
_cell.angle_gamma   90.00
#
_symmetry.space_group_name_H-M   'P 1'
#
loop_
_entity.id
_entity.type
_entity.pdbx_description
1 polymer ?
#
loop_
_entity_poly.entity_id
_entity_poly.type
_entity_poly.pdbx_seq_one_letter_code
_entity_poly.pdbx_strand_id
1 'polypeptide(L)'
;MSLLLILTLMGCGGRGNSDLLEARLRQQEDSIFALQRDLKDSQQALESARHQSEAMSQQLAKASNGSLLPEQTKALYKVTGVKVNSLLTGGVDLDSKPGDELWTTVITPHDADGETVKLPADFELELVDLNQPEENRRVGLWTFDSQEARSHWYSGFAGSGFRFELPWQTTPRNSELTLVVRMTSPDGRTFNTTSSLKIAQLENTTPVRQAVSRSQLTPAEPARISFDDKPAIIQQQSATVSAEVENPFEETRESQPAAPSPFQDAAESPFRVITDE
;
A
#
# COMPACT_ATOMS: atom_id res chain seq x y z
N MET A 1 16.00 7.48 -108.06
CA MET A 1 16.84 8.43 -107.30
C MET A 1 16.14 8.93 -106.02
N SER A 2 15.53 8.05 -105.20
CA SER A 2 14.98 8.45 -103.88
C SER A 2 14.50 7.26 -103.01
N LEU A 3 15.30 6.20 -102.84
CA LEU A 3 14.89 5.07 -101.97
C LEU A 3 15.97 4.48 -101.06
N LEU A 4 17.14 5.14 -100.95
CA LEU A 4 18.29 4.59 -100.21
C LEU A 4 18.77 5.48 -99.05
N LEU A 5 17.97 6.48 -98.66
CA LEU A 5 18.34 7.44 -97.61
C LEU A 5 17.53 7.33 -96.30
N ILE A 6 16.57 6.39 -96.19
CA ILE A 6 15.63 6.36 -95.06
C ILE A 6 15.97 5.25 -94.02
N LEU A 7 16.87 4.31 -94.32
CA LEU A 7 17.16 3.19 -93.40
C LEU A 7 18.28 3.42 -92.37
N THR A 8 18.91 4.60 -92.31
CA THR A 8 20.11 4.81 -91.45
C THR A 8 19.89 5.71 -90.24
N LEU A 9 18.64 6.07 -89.90
CA LEU A 9 18.35 7.04 -88.81
C LEU A 9 17.60 6.47 -87.59
N MET A 10 17.33 5.17 -87.52
CA MET A 10 16.77 4.53 -86.31
C MET A 10 17.78 3.55 -85.70
N GLY A 11 18.74 4.06 -84.92
CA GLY A 11 19.74 3.18 -84.29
C GLY A 11 20.69 3.80 -83.25
N CYS A 12 20.55 5.08 -82.90
CA CYS A 12 21.45 5.75 -81.95
C CYS A 12 20.67 6.36 -80.79
N GLY A 13 20.20 5.52 -79.88
CA GLY A 13 19.60 5.93 -78.61
C GLY A 13 19.62 4.87 -77.50
N GLY A 14 20.06 3.63 -77.79
CA GLY A 14 19.86 2.49 -76.89
C GLY A 14 20.98 2.18 -75.91
N ARG A 15 22.22 2.65 -76.12
CA ARG A 15 23.39 2.24 -75.30
C ARG A 15 23.39 2.84 -73.89
N GLY A 16 23.05 4.12 -73.74
CA GLY A 16 23.04 4.76 -72.40
C GLY A 16 21.94 4.22 -71.48
N ASN A 17 20.79 3.81 -72.03
CA ASN A 17 19.69 3.29 -71.24
C ASN A 17 19.91 1.83 -70.83
N SER A 18 20.61 1.02 -71.64
CA SER A 18 21.00 -0.34 -71.26
C SER A 18 22.02 -0.34 -70.14
N ASP A 19 23.02 0.55 -70.20
CA ASP A 19 24.07 0.62 -69.19
C ASP A 19 23.51 1.06 -67.82
N LEU A 20 22.52 1.97 -67.82
CA LEU A 20 21.79 2.37 -66.62
C LEU A 20 20.95 1.22 -66.06
N LEU A 21 20.27 0.46 -66.92
CA LEU A 21 19.47 -0.69 -66.50
C LEU A 21 20.35 -1.78 -65.89
N GLU A 22 21.51 -2.06 -66.48
CA GLU A 22 22.49 -3.03 -65.98
C GLU A 22 23.05 -2.60 -64.61
N ALA A 23 23.40 -1.32 -64.45
CA ALA A 23 23.86 -0.79 -63.17
C ALA A 23 22.78 -0.91 -62.08
N ARG A 24 21.51 -0.62 -62.42
CA ARG A 24 20.39 -0.75 -61.49
C ARG A 24 20.11 -2.21 -61.13
N LEU A 25 20.24 -3.12 -62.09
CA LEU A 25 20.06 -4.56 -61.84
C LEU A 25 21.11 -5.07 -60.86
N ARG A 26 22.39 -4.72 -61.05
CA ARG A 26 23.47 -5.04 -60.09
C ARG A 26 23.18 -4.48 -58.70
N GLN A 27 22.75 -3.22 -58.63
CA GLN A 27 22.39 -2.60 -57.36
C GLN A 27 21.22 -3.33 -56.67
N GLN A 28 20.25 -3.82 -57.44
CA GLN A 28 19.15 -4.62 -56.90
C GLN A 28 19.62 -6.00 -56.43
N GLU A 29 20.48 -6.68 -57.19
CA GLU A 29 21.07 -7.96 -56.80
C GLU A 29 21.86 -7.82 -55.49
N ASP A 30 22.71 -6.81 -55.36
CA ASP A 30 23.46 -6.51 -54.13
C ASP A 30 22.51 -6.26 -52.94
N SER A 31 21.40 -5.54 -53.18
CA SER A 31 20.41 -5.29 -52.14
C SER A 31 19.68 -6.56 -51.68
N ILE A 32 19.40 -7.49 -52.61
CA ILE A 32 18.80 -8.79 -52.29
C ILE A 32 19.75 -9.60 -51.42
N PHE A 33 21.04 -9.66 -51.78
CA PHE A 33 22.03 -10.37 -50.97
C PHE A 33 22.21 -9.77 -49.58
N ALA A 34 22.22 -8.44 -49.47
CA ALA A 34 22.31 -7.75 -48.18
C ALA A 34 21.11 -8.06 -47.29
N LEU A 35 19.88 -7.99 -47.83
CA LEU A 35 18.65 -8.30 -47.08
C LEU A 35 18.56 -9.77 -46.67
N GLN A 36 18.97 -10.69 -47.56
CA GLN A 36 19.03 -12.11 -47.24
C GLN A 36 20.01 -12.41 -46.10
N ARG A 37 21.15 -11.71 -46.08
CA ARG A 37 22.12 -11.80 -44.98
C ARG A 37 21.52 -11.28 -43.68
N ASP A 38 20.89 -10.11 -43.71
CA ASP A 38 20.29 -9.51 -42.51
C ASP A 38 19.17 -10.36 -41.91
N LEU A 39 18.32 -10.95 -42.76
CA LEU A 39 17.30 -11.91 -42.32
C LEU A 39 17.92 -13.14 -41.65
N LYS A 40 18.99 -13.68 -42.24
CA LYS A 40 19.68 -14.83 -41.68
C LYS A 40 20.31 -14.49 -40.32
N ASP A 41 20.97 -13.35 -40.21
CA ASP A 41 21.62 -12.90 -38.98
C ASP A 41 20.56 -12.65 -37.88
N SER A 42 19.44 -12.03 -38.23
CA SER A 42 18.30 -11.82 -37.31
C SER A 42 17.64 -13.13 -36.85
N GLN A 43 17.48 -14.10 -37.76
CA GLN A 43 16.95 -15.43 -37.41
C GLN A 43 17.88 -16.16 -36.44
N GLN A 44 19.19 -16.12 -36.69
CA GLN A 44 20.19 -16.71 -35.80
C GLN A 44 20.19 -16.03 -34.42
N ALA A 45 20.05 -14.70 -34.37
CA ALA A 45 19.94 -13.98 -33.12
C ALA A 45 18.70 -14.42 -32.32
N LEU A 46 17.53 -14.54 -32.98
CA LEU A 46 16.30 -15.02 -32.35
C LEU A 46 16.41 -16.47 -31.86
N GLU A 47 17.02 -17.35 -32.63
CA GLU A 47 17.27 -18.74 -32.22
C GLU A 47 18.20 -18.79 -30.99
N SER A 48 19.27 -18.00 -30.98
CA SER A 48 20.18 -17.93 -29.83
C SER A 48 19.48 -17.39 -28.59
N ALA A 49 18.65 -16.35 -28.72
CA ALA A 49 17.88 -15.78 -27.61
C ALA A 49 16.85 -16.77 -27.07
N ARG A 50 16.18 -17.53 -27.95
CA ARG A 50 15.26 -18.61 -27.56
C ARG A 50 15.98 -19.74 -26.84
N HIS A 51 17.15 -20.15 -27.33
CA HIS A 51 17.94 -21.18 -26.64
C HIS A 51 18.42 -20.70 -25.27
N GLN A 52 18.82 -19.43 -25.13
CA GLN A 52 19.18 -18.86 -23.84
C GLN A 52 17.99 -18.81 -22.87
N SER A 53 16.82 -18.37 -23.33
CA SER A 53 15.62 -18.32 -22.50
C SER A 53 15.14 -19.70 -22.10
N GLU A 54 15.19 -20.67 -23.01
CA GLU A 54 14.86 -22.07 -22.73
C GLU A 54 15.87 -22.68 -21.74
N ALA A 55 17.17 -22.45 -21.92
CA ALA A 55 18.19 -22.92 -21.00
C ALA A 55 18.01 -22.33 -19.59
N MET A 56 17.74 -21.03 -19.48
CA MET A 56 17.43 -20.38 -18.20
C MET A 56 16.15 -20.96 -17.58
N SER A 57 15.11 -21.17 -18.40
CA SER A 57 13.85 -21.78 -17.96
C SER A 57 14.05 -23.22 -17.47
N GLN A 58 14.88 -24.02 -18.15
CA GLN A 58 15.22 -25.37 -17.74
C GLN A 58 16.07 -25.40 -16.47
N GLN A 59 16.98 -24.44 -16.27
CA GLN A 59 17.72 -24.27 -15.01
C GLN A 59 16.78 -23.90 -13.86
N LEU A 60 15.83 -22.98 -14.10
CA LEU A 60 14.78 -22.64 -13.14
C LEU A 60 13.86 -23.83 -12.85
N ALA A 61 13.48 -24.62 -13.85
CA ALA A 61 12.66 -25.81 -13.68
C ALA A 61 13.38 -26.92 -12.90
N LYS A 62 14.69 -27.12 -13.14
CA LYS A 62 15.52 -28.03 -12.35
C LYS A 62 15.70 -27.54 -10.91
N ALA A 63 15.84 -26.23 -10.71
CA ALA A 63 15.86 -25.62 -9.39
C ALA A 63 14.48 -25.67 -8.69
N SER A 64 13.37 -25.62 -9.43
CA SER A 64 12.01 -25.67 -8.89
C SER A 64 11.48 -27.08 -8.65
N ASN A 65 12.04 -28.11 -9.32
CA ASN A 65 11.77 -29.53 -9.04
C ASN A 65 12.17 -29.98 -7.63
N GLY A 66 12.85 -29.12 -6.87
CA GLY A 66 12.81 -29.13 -5.42
C GLY A 66 12.31 -27.77 -4.95
N SER A 67 10.98 -27.60 -4.88
CA SER A 67 10.26 -26.52 -4.21
C SER A 67 11.03 -25.20 -4.15
N LEU A 68 10.72 -24.22 -5.02
CA LEU A 68 11.19 -22.81 -4.97
C LEU A 68 12.00 -22.55 -3.70
N LEU A 69 13.34 -22.50 -3.81
CA LEU A 69 14.21 -22.48 -2.63
C LEU A 69 13.66 -21.44 -1.64
N PRO A 70 13.55 -21.78 -0.33
CA PRO A 70 13.01 -20.87 0.67
C PRO A 70 13.64 -19.46 0.62
N GLU A 71 14.87 -19.32 0.12
CA GLU A 71 15.52 -18.04 -0.12
C GLU A 71 14.88 -17.16 -1.20
N GLN A 72 14.38 -17.74 -2.30
CA GLN A 72 13.77 -16.97 -3.39
C GLN A 72 12.34 -16.54 -3.01
N THR A 73 11.60 -17.38 -2.29
CA THR A 73 10.29 -17.02 -1.72
C THR A 73 10.42 -16.02 -0.57
N LYS A 74 11.49 -16.13 0.24
CA LYS A 74 11.86 -15.12 1.26
C LYS A 74 12.11 -13.73 0.68
N ALA A 75 12.44 -13.61 -0.60
CA ALA A 75 12.73 -12.33 -1.23
C ALA A 75 11.46 -11.60 -1.73
N LEU A 76 10.36 -12.31 -1.96
CA LEU A 76 9.19 -11.74 -2.63
C LEU A 76 8.11 -11.26 -1.65
N TYR A 77 7.82 -12.00 -0.57
CA TYR A 77 6.93 -11.53 0.52
C TYR A 77 7.28 -12.25 1.83
N LYS A 78 7.91 -11.56 2.79
CA LYS A 78 8.21 -12.14 4.11
C LYS A 78 6.99 -12.05 5.04
N VAL A 79 5.97 -12.85 4.76
CA VAL A 79 4.86 -13.00 5.70
C VAL A 79 5.18 -14.12 6.66
N THR A 80 5.11 -13.81 7.95
CA THR A 80 5.32 -14.79 9.04
C THR A 80 3.99 -15.14 9.70
N GLY A 81 3.02 -14.22 9.69
CA GLY A 81 1.70 -14.50 10.22
C GLY A 81 0.67 -13.44 9.87
N VAL A 82 -0.51 -13.62 10.46
CA VAL A 82 -1.63 -12.69 10.36
C VAL A 82 -2.13 -12.35 11.76
N LYS A 83 -2.52 -11.10 11.97
CA LYS A 83 -3.09 -10.60 13.23
C LYS A 83 -4.42 -9.92 12.93
N VAL A 84 -5.32 -9.95 13.90
CA VAL A 84 -6.57 -9.19 13.86
C VAL A 84 -6.43 -8.02 14.82
N ASN A 85 -6.74 -6.81 14.36
CA ASN A 85 -6.75 -5.64 15.22
C ASN A 85 -8.06 -5.62 16.03
N SER A 86 -7.97 -5.92 17.32
CA SER A 86 -9.13 -5.99 18.22
C SER A 86 -9.83 -4.64 18.44
N LEU A 87 -9.12 -3.51 18.26
CA LEU A 87 -9.71 -2.18 18.43
C LEU A 87 -10.57 -1.78 17.22
N LEU A 88 -10.19 -2.24 16.04
CA LEU A 88 -10.89 -2.00 14.78
C LEU A 88 -11.75 -3.20 14.36
N THR A 89 -12.04 -4.11 15.30
CA THR A 89 -12.89 -5.28 15.08
C THR A 89 -14.04 -5.24 16.08
N GLY A 90 -15.28 -5.20 15.58
CA GLY A 90 -16.47 -5.08 16.42
C GLY A 90 -17.74 -4.95 15.60
N GLY A 91 -18.88 -5.07 16.28
CA GLY A 91 -20.17 -4.74 15.68
C GLY A 91 -20.31 -3.23 15.44
N VAL A 92 -21.12 -2.89 14.45
CA VAL A 92 -21.44 -1.51 14.06
C VAL A 92 -22.96 -1.38 14.04
N ASP A 93 -23.44 -0.46 14.87
CA ASP A 93 -24.81 0.03 14.92
C ASP A 93 -24.96 1.19 13.92
N LEU A 94 -25.87 1.03 12.96
CA LEU A 94 -26.19 2.03 11.93
C LEU A 94 -27.50 2.75 12.19
N ASP A 95 -28.43 2.15 12.94
CA ASP A 95 -29.80 2.64 13.06
C ASP A 95 -30.20 3.08 14.48
N SER A 96 -29.24 3.06 15.41
CA SER A 96 -29.40 3.41 16.83
C SER A 96 -30.45 2.56 17.55
N LYS A 97 -30.81 1.41 17.00
CA LYS A 97 -31.64 0.42 17.69
C LYS A 97 -30.73 -0.56 18.43
N PRO A 98 -31.23 -1.23 19.48
CA PRO A 98 -30.46 -2.28 20.12
C PRO A 98 -30.13 -3.36 19.08
N GLY A 99 -28.84 -3.71 19.00
CA GLY A 99 -28.30 -4.63 18.00
C GLY A 99 -27.30 -3.95 17.08
N ASP A 100 -26.32 -4.72 16.60
CA ASP A 100 -25.43 -4.27 15.54
C ASP A 100 -25.95 -4.83 14.20
N GLU A 101 -26.05 -4.02 13.14
CA GLU A 101 -26.53 -4.45 11.82
C GLU A 101 -25.43 -5.10 10.98
N LEU A 102 -24.19 -4.71 11.24
CA LEU A 102 -23.02 -5.25 10.57
C LEU A 102 -21.86 -5.35 11.55
N TRP A 103 -20.78 -5.96 11.10
CA TRP A 103 -19.53 -5.97 11.84
C TRP A 103 -18.37 -5.61 10.94
N THR A 104 -17.33 -5.06 11.55
CA THR A 104 -16.08 -4.77 10.86
C THR A 104 -14.93 -5.55 11.48
N THR A 105 -13.93 -5.85 10.66
CA THR A 105 -12.66 -6.39 11.13
C THR A 105 -11.51 -5.84 10.31
N VAL A 106 -10.37 -5.66 10.96
CA VAL A 106 -9.12 -5.27 10.31
C VAL A 106 -8.09 -6.37 10.51
N ILE A 107 -7.64 -6.92 9.39
CA ILE A 107 -6.72 -8.05 9.31
C ILE A 107 -5.38 -7.55 8.80
N THR A 108 -4.33 -7.79 9.57
CA THR A 108 -3.00 -7.26 9.34
C THR A 108 -2.02 -8.42 9.18
N PRO A 109 -1.62 -8.77 7.94
CA PRO A 109 -0.48 -9.64 7.71
C PRO A 109 0.79 -8.98 8.27
N HIS A 110 1.68 -9.76 8.86
CA HIS A 110 2.92 -9.24 9.42
C HIS A 110 4.13 -10.12 9.10
N ASP A 111 5.30 -9.50 9.12
CA ASP A 111 6.59 -10.17 8.95
C ASP A 111 7.16 -10.72 10.27
N ALA A 112 8.42 -11.16 10.26
CA ALA A 112 9.09 -11.70 11.43
C ALA A 112 9.33 -10.63 12.52
N ASP A 113 9.46 -9.37 12.13
CA ASP A 113 9.68 -8.23 13.03
C ASP A 113 8.34 -7.66 13.56
N GLY A 114 7.22 -8.15 13.02
CA GLY A 114 5.88 -7.73 13.39
C GLY A 114 5.38 -6.51 12.61
N GLU A 115 6.10 -6.09 11.57
CA GLU A 115 5.72 -4.99 10.70
C GLU A 115 4.60 -5.44 9.75
N THR A 116 3.66 -4.54 9.47
CA THR A 116 2.55 -4.81 8.56
C THR A 116 3.05 -5.01 7.13
N VAL A 117 2.68 -6.13 6.52
CA VAL A 117 2.99 -6.41 5.11
C VAL A 117 1.72 -6.31 4.27
N LYS A 118 1.78 -5.49 3.22
CA LYS A 118 0.73 -5.44 2.19
C LYS A 118 1.05 -6.42 1.07
N LEU A 119 0.23 -7.45 0.90
CA LEU A 119 0.37 -8.42 -0.18
C LEU A 119 -1.00 -8.82 -0.75
N PRO A 120 -1.08 -9.25 -2.01
CA PRO A 120 -2.26 -9.96 -2.50
C PRO A 120 -2.39 -11.26 -1.70
N ALA A 121 -3.53 -11.52 -1.09
CA ALA A 121 -3.78 -12.74 -0.34
C ALA A 121 -5.27 -13.08 -0.41
N ASP A 122 -5.57 -14.37 -0.40
CA ASP A 122 -6.95 -14.85 -0.30
C ASP A 122 -7.31 -14.94 1.18
N PHE A 123 -8.51 -14.48 1.54
CA PHE A 123 -9.00 -14.48 2.92
C PHE A 123 -10.27 -15.31 3.04
N GLU A 124 -10.34 -16.10 4.09
CA GLU A 124 -11.54 -16.77 4.53
C GLU A 124 -11.80 -16.39 5.99
N LEU A 125 -12.95 -15.77 6.21
CA LEU A 125 -13.39 -15.27 7.50
C LEU A 125 -14.58 -16.11 7.92
N GLU A 126 -14.43 -16.85 9.00
CA GLU A 126 -15.50 -17.62 9.60
C GLU A 126 -15.82 -17.03 10.96
N LEU A 127 -17.09 -16.73 11.19
CA LEU A 127 -17.55 -16.26 12.49
C LEU A 127 -18.34 -17.36 13.17
N VAL A 128 -17.91 -17.74 14.37
CA VAL A 128 -18.49 -18.84 15.13
C VAL A 128 -18.91 -18.41 16.54
N ASP A 129 -20.06 -18.89 16.98
CA ASP A 129 -20.57 -18.74 18.34
C ASP A 129 -20.26 -20.02 19.13
N LEU A 130 -19.19 -19.98 19.92
CA LEU A 130 -18.74 -21.13 20.71
C LEU A 130 -19.72 -21.53 21.81
N ASN A 131 -20.69 -20.67 22.15
CA ASN A 131 -21.73 -20.96 23.15
C ASN A 131 -22.92 -21.75 22.56
N GLN A 132 -22.90 -22.05 21.26
CA GLN A 132 -23.91 -22.84 20.56
C GLN A 132 -23.42 -24.26 20.22
N PRO A 133 -24.34 -25.24 20.07
CA PRO A 133 -24.03 -26.55 19.51
C PRO A 133 -23.56 -26.42 18.06
N GLU A 134 -22.78 -27.39 17.57
CA GLU A 134 -22.08 -27.31 16.27
C GLU A 134 -23.00 -26.98 15.09
N GLU A 135 -24.24 -27.46 15.10
CA GLU A 135 -25.25 -27.21 14.05
C GLU A 135 -25.59 -25.72 13.88
N ASN A 136 -25.57 -24.95 14.97
CA ASN A 136 -25.90 -23.52 14.99
C ASN A 136 -24.70 -22.63 15.37
N ARG A 137 -23.50 -23.22 15.42
CA ARG A 137 -22.28 -22.51 15.82
C ARG A 137 -21.82 -21.52 14.75
N ARG A 138 -22.01 -21.83 13.47
CA ARG A 138 -21.55 -20.94 12.39
C ARG A 138 -22.53 -19.78 12.18
N VAL A 139 -22.05 -18.56 12.41
CA VAL A 139 -22.80 -17.31 12.15
C VAL A 139 -22.70 -16.92 10.68
N GLY A 140 -21.53 -17.10 10.07
CA GLY A 140 -21.31 -16.85 8.65
C GLY A 140 -19.91 -17.24 8.18
N LEU A 141 -19.76 -17.34 6.86
CA LEU A 141 -18.50 -17.59 6.17
C LEU A 141 -18.37 -16.63 5.00
N TRP A 142 -17.28 -15.88 4.94
CA TRP A 142 -16.97 -14.95 3.87
C TRP A 142 -15.62 -15.30 3.26
N THR A 143 -15.55 -15.33 1.95
CA THR A 143 -14.34 -15.64 1.19
C THR A 143 -14.04 -14.48 0.25
N PHE A 144 -12.81 -14.00 0.27
CA PHE A 144 -12.31 -12.91 -0.56
C PHE A 144 -11.10 -13.41 -1.33
N ASP A 145 -11.11 -13.23 -2.64
CA ASP A 145 -9.92 -13.47 -3.44
C ASP A 145 -8.91 -12.31 -3.32
N SER A 146 -7.70 -12.56 -3.79
CA SER A 146 -6.62 -11.57 -3.77
C SER A 146 -6.91 -10.26 -4.53
N GLN A 147 -7.81 -10.27 -5.53
CA GLN A 147 -8.18 -9.05 -6.26
C GLN A 147 -9.18 -8.22 -5.46
N GLU A 148 -10.21 -8.86 -4.91
CA GLU A 148 -11.22 -8.24 -4.06
C GLU A 148 -10.59 -7.69 -2.79
N ALA A 149 -9.78 -8.50 -2.09
CA ALA A 149 -9.10 -8.10 -0.86
C ALA A 149 -8.23 -6.84 -1.05
N ARG A 150 -7.62 -6.65 -2.23
CA ARG A 150 -6.81 -5.46 -2.52
C ARG A 150 -7.60 -4.16 -2.40
N SER A 151 -8.90 -4.17 -2.74
CA SER A 151 -9.78 -3.02 -2.64
C SER A 151 -10.12 -2.66 -1.18
N HIS A 152 -10.01 -3.63 -0.27
CA HIS A 152 -10.25 -3.48 1.17
C HIS A 152 -9.04 -2.97 1.96
N TRP A 153 -7.94 -2.61 1.29
CA TRP A 153 -6.77 -2.10 1.99
C TRP A 153 -7.06 -0.75 2.65
N TYR A 154 -6.94 -0.73 3.98
CA TYR A 154 -7.05 0.45 4.81
C TYR A 154 -5.69 0.83 5.40
N SER A 155 -5.42 2.14 5.45
CA SER A 155 -4.25 2.71 6.10
C SER A 155 -4.67 3.97 6.83
N GLY A 156 -4.56 3.97 8.15
CA GLY A 156 -4.93 5.11 9.00
C GLY A 156 -4.11 5.21 10.28
N PHE A 157 -4.43 6.19 11.12
CA PHE A 157 -3.70 6.44 12.37
C PHE A 157 -3.78 5.28 13.37
N ALA A 158 -4.87 4.50 13.33
CA ALA A 158 -5.10 3.35 14.21
C ALA A 158 -4.45 2.05 13.70
N GLY A 159 -3.77 2.10 12.54
CA GLY A 159 -3.08 0.97 11.93
C GLY A 159 -3.36 0.80 10.44
N SER A 160 -2.70 -0.18 9.85
CA SER A 160 -2.86 -0.58 8.45
C SER A 160 -3.23 -2.06 8.35
N GLY A 161 -4.08 -2.39 7.39
CA GLY A 161 -4.56 -3.75 7.18
C GLY A 161 -5.73 -3.81 6.21
N PHE A 162 -6.25 -5.01 5.99
CA PHE A 162 -7.43 -5.26 5.19
C PHE A 162 -8.67 -5.08 6.06
N ARG A 163 -9.48 -4.07 5.74
CA ARG A 163 -10.72 -3.76 6.46
C ARG A 163 -11.91 -4.33 5.72
N PHE A 164 -12.58 -5.26 6.37
CA PHE A 164 -13.82 -5.85 5.88
C PHE A 164 -14.99 -5.29 6.69
N GLU A 165 -16.06 -4.96 6.00
CA GLU A 165 -17.34 -4.54 6.57
C GLU A 165 -18.38 -5.53 6.05
N LEU A 166 -18.97 -6.29 6.97
CA LEU A 166 -19.65 -7.54 6.63
C LEU A 166 -21.04 -7.55 7.26
N PRO A 167 -22.11 -7.75 6.46
CA PRO A 167 -23.45 -7.92 7.00
C PRO A 167 -23.59 -9.30 7.65
N TRP A 168 -24.47 -9.43 8.63
CA TRP A 168 -24.79 -10.72 9.24
C TRP A 168 -25.46 -11.67 8.25
N GLN A 169 -24.93 -12.89 8.08
CA GLN A 169 -25.63 -13.96 7.34
C GLN A 169 -26.68 -14.63 8.22
N THR A 170 -26.30 -14.93 9.47
CA THR A 170 -27.21 -15.39 10.53
C THR A 170 -27.14 -14.41 11.68
N THR A 171 -28.28 -14.00 12.24
CA THR A 171 -28.29 -13.11 13.41
C THR A 171 -27.67 -13.83 14.61
N PRO A 172 -26.57 -13.31 15.18
CA PRO A 172 -25.94 -13.91 16.34
C PRO A 172 -26.85 -13.81 17.57
N ARG A 173 -26.85 -14.87 18.40
CA ARG A 173 -27.67 -14.94 19.62
C ARG A 173 -26.93 -14.42 20.85
N ASN A 174 -25.61 -14.59 20.88
CA ASN A 174 -24.74 -14.20 21.97
C ASN A 174 -23.90 -12.98 21.58
N SER A 175 -23.50 -12.20 22.58
CA SER A 175 -22.71 -10.98 22.41
C SER A 175 -21.22 -11.22 22.19
N GLU A 176 -20.74 -12.45 22.39
CA GLU A 176 -19.34 -12.83 22.21
C GLU A 176 -19.22 -13.90 21.13
N LEU A 177 -18.55 -13.55 20.05
CA LEU A 177 -18.31 -14.41 18.89
C LEU A 177 -16.81 -14.60 18.70
N THR A 178 -16.42 -15.70 18.06
CA THR A 178 -15.04 -15.98 17.70
C THR A 178 -14.88 -15.87 16.19
N LEU A 179 -14.04 -14.93 15.77
CA LEU A 179 -13.62 -14.78 14.39
C LEU A 179 -12.42 -15.70 14.13
N VAL A 180 -12.55 -16.59 13.18
CA VAL A 180 -11.47 -17.42 12.63
C VAL A 180 -11.09 -16.82 11.28
N VAL A 181 -9.84 -16.40 11.17
CA VAL A 181 -9.28 -15.84 9.93
C VAL A 181 -8.29 -16.85 9.37
N ARG A 182 -8.51 -17.26 8.13
CA ARG A 182 -7.57 -18.02 7.32
C ARG A 182 -7.11 -17.16 6.15
N MET A 183 -5.81 -16.92 6.05
CA MET A 183 -5.19 -16.18 4.96
C MET A 183 -4.29 -17.12 4.16
N THR A 184 -4.42 -17.10 2.84
CA THR A 184 -3.52 -17.81 1.92
C THR A 184 -2.69 -16.80 1.15
N SER A 185 -1.37 -16.85 1.30
CA SER A 185 -0.44 -15.96 0.58
C SER A 185 -0.15 -16.47 -0.84
N PRO A 186 0.43 -15.64 -1.72
CA PRO A 186 0.70 -15.98 -3.12
C PRO A 186 1.68 -17.14 -3.31
N ASP A 187 2.51 -17.40 -2.30
CA ASP A 187 3.42 -18.53 -2.25
C ASP A 187 2.73 -19.83 -1.78
N GLY A 188 1.41 -19.81 -1.56
CA GLY A 188 0.59 -20.95 -1.17
C GLY A 188 0.61 -21.28 0.32
N ARG A 189 1.30 -20.48 1.15
CA ARG A 189 1.31 -20.68 2.60
C ARG A 189 -0.02 -20.22 3.20
N THR A 190 -0.49 -20.97 4.19
CA THR A 190 -1.72 -20.65 4.93
C THR A 190 -1.37 -20.17 6.34
N PHE A 191 -2.05 -19.14 6.78
CA PHE A 191 -1.90 -18.57 8.11
C PHE A 191 -3.27 -18.45 8.76
N ASN A 192 -3.40 -18.98 9.96
CA ASN A 192 -4.65 -18.97 10.71
C ASN A 192 -4.47 -18.14 11.98
N THR A 193 -5.47 -17.33 12.30
CA THR A 193 -5.56 -16.64 13.59
C THR A 193 -7.00 -16.59 14.05
N THR A 194 -7.19 -16.52 15.36
CA THR A 194 -8.52 -16.37 15.97
C THR A 194 -8.58 -15.11 16.81
N SER A 195 -9.71 -14.42 16.81
CA SER A 195 -9.95 -13.24 17.64
C SER A 195 -11.37 -13.25 18.20
N SER A 196 -11.55 -12.74 19.41
CA SER A 196 -12.88 -12.46 19.96
C SER A 196 -13.48 -11.23 19.26
N LEU A 197 -14.76 -11.29 18.95
CA LEU A 197 -15.57 -10.18 18.45
C LEU A 197 -16.74 -9.97 19.41
N LYS A 198 -16.88 -8.75 19.91
CA LYS A 198 -17.96 -8.37 20.82
C LYS A 198 -19.00 -7.54 20.07
N ILE A 199 -20.27 -7.84 20.30
CA ILE A 199 -21.42 -7.13 19.71
C ILE A 199 -22.40 -6.68 20.79
N ALA A 200 -23.14 -5.62 20.51
CA ALA A 200 -24.29 -5.22 21.28
C ALA A 200 -25.44 -6.22 21.05
N GLN A 201 -25.98 -6.78 22.12
CA GLN A 201 -27.09 -7.73 22.03
C GLN A 201 -28.41 -6.96 21.82
N LEU A 202 -29.30 -7.51 20.97
CA LEU A 202 -30.73 -7.17 21.03
C LEU A 202 -31.25 -7.64 22.39
N GLU A 203 -31.15 -6.83 23.44
CA GLU A 203 -31.79 -7.16 24.71
C GLU A 203 -33.30 -7.18 24.51
N ASN A 204 -33.88 -8.38 24.65
CA ASN A 204 -35.15 -8.52 25.35
C ASN A 204 -34.97 -7.93 26.75
N THR A 205 -35.36 -6.66 26.89
CA THR A 205 -35.76 -5.97 28.13
C THR A 205 -35.24 -6.59 29.43
N THR A 206 -33.99 -6.31 29.79
CA THR A 206 -33.64 -6.32 31.22
C THR A 206 -34.08 -4.96 31.79
N PRO A 207 -35.02 -4.92 32.76
CA PRO A 207 -35.45 -3.66 33.34
C PRO A 207 -34.25 -2.98 34.01
N VAL A 208 -34.04 -1.72 33.63
CA VAL A 208 -33.10 -0.78 34.24
C VAL A 208 -33.10 -0.98 35.75
N ARG A 209 -32.00 -1.53 36.26
CA ARG A 209 -31.70 -1.53 37.70
C ARG A 209 -31.52 -0.07 38.09
N GLN A 210 -32.59 0.49 38.66
CA GLN A 210 -32.72 1.74 39.40
C GLN A 210 -31.63 2.79 39.14
N ALA A 211 -32.08 3.85 38.47
CA ALA A 211 -31.49 5.17 38.55
C ALA A 211 -31.00 5.48 39.98
N VAL A 212 -29.70 5.73 40.12
CA VAL A 212 -29.19 6.47 41.26
C VAL A 212 -29.79 7.87 41.21
N SER A 213 -30.86 8.06 41.97
CA SER A 213 -31.47 9.36 42.22
C SER A 213 -30.42 10.32 42.75
N ARG A 214 -29.99 11.25 41.89
CA ARG A 214 -29.16 12.40 42.23
C ARG A 214 -30.07 13.43 42.93
N SER A 215 -30.48 13.14 44.16
CA SER A 215 -31.30 14.05 44.96
C SER A 215 -31.10 13.79 46.44
N GLN A 216 -29.97 14.26 46.98
CA GLN A 216 -29.81 14.85 48.32
C GLN A 216 -28.32 14.88 48.68
N LEU A 217 -27.64 15.97 48.32
CA LEU A 217 -26.49 16.45 49.06
C LEU A 217 -26.92 17.77 49.70
N THR A 218 -27.28 17.70 50.97
CA THR A 218 -27.45 18.88 51.82
C THR A 218 -26.12 19.64 51.93
N PRO A 219 -26.12 20.98 51.98
CA PRO A 219 -24.90 21.76 52.18
C PRO A 219 -24.26 21.43 53.53
N ALA A 220 -23.02 20.94 53.50
CA ALA A 220 -22.18 20.83 54.67
C ALA A 220 -21.65 22.22 55.04
N GLU A 221 -21.91 22.60 56.28
CA GLU A 221 -21.46 23.80 56.99
C GLU A 221 -19.91 23.92 56.94
N PRO A 222 -19.33 25.09 56.59
CA PRO A 222 -17.88 25.22 56.59
C PRO A 222 -17.36 25.35 58.02
N ALA A 223 -16.51 24.39 58.41
CA ALA A 223 -15.73 24.44 59.62
C ALA A 223 -14.87 25.73 59.64
N ARG A 224 -15.06 26.54 60.69
CA ARG A 224 -14.25 27.72 61.01
C ARG A 224 -12.79 27.30 61.22
N ILE A 225 -11.89 27.84 60.40
CA ILE A 225 -10.46 27.84 60.69
C ILE A 225 -10.17 29.16 61.39
N SER A 226 -9.82 29.07 62.68
CA SER A 226 -9.42 30.21 63.51
C SER A 226 -7.94 30.47 63.26
N PHE A 227 -7.60 31.63 62.68
CA PHE A 227 -6.23 32.13 62.65
C PHE A 227 -6.08 33.23 63.69
N ASP A 228 -5.17 32.98 64.64
CA ASP A 228 -4.77 33.87 65.71
C ASP A 228 -4.11 35.13 65.10
N ASP A 229 -4.59 36.29 65.54
CA ASP A 229 -4.16 37.61 65.10
C ASP A 229 -3.10 38.13 66.07
N LYS A 230 -1.90 38.47 65.58
CA LYS A 230 -1.17 39.62 66.13
C LYS A 230 -0.13 40.21 65.16
N PRO A 231 0.02 41.55 65.15
CA PRO A 231 0.29 42.29 63.93
C PRO A 231 1.65 42.99 63.91
N ALA A 232 2.07 43.43 62.72
CA ALA A 232 2.95 44.58 62.59
C ALA A 232 2.52 45.43 61.39
N ILE A 233 2.16 46.66 61.75
CA ILE A 233 1.73 47.82 60.97
C ILE A 233 2.84 48.31 60.03
N ILE A 234 2.49 48.92 58.88
CA ILE A 234 2.82 50.31 58.52
C ILE A 234 2.17 50.71 57.17
N GLN A 235 1.33 51.74 57.26
CA GLN A 235 0.78 52.68 56.27
C GLN A 235 1.93 53.48 55.59
N GLN A 236 1.87 54.13 54.41
CA GLN A 236 0.83 54.89 53.72
C GLN A 236 1.45 55.43 52.41
N GLN A 237 0.59 55.67 51.40
CA GLN A 237 0.62 56.80 50.45
C GLN A 237 1.86 57.05 49.56
N SER A 238 1.68 56.98 48.24
CA SER A 238 1.42 58.16 47.37
C SER A 238 1.56 57.80 45.90
N ALA A 239 0.81 58.50 45.07
CA ALA A 239 0.72 58.41 43.61
C ALA A 239 2.08 58.48 42.88
N THR A 240 2.15 57.93 41.66
CA THR A 240 2.32 58.68 40.40
C THR A 240 2.39 57.71 39.22
N VAL A 241 1.72 58.09 38.13
CA VAL A 241 1.73 57.50 36.79
C VAL A 241 3.15 57.48 36.21
N SER A 242 3.58 56.35 35.67
CA SER A 242 4.35 56.29 34.41
C SER A 242 4.38 54.85 33.89
N ALA A 243 4.21 54.74 32.58
CA ALA A 243 4.21 53.52 31.81
C ALA A 243 5.54 52.78 31.92
N GLU A 244 5.49 51.45 32.02
CA GLU A 244 6.39 50.56 31.28
C GLU A 244 5.73 49.18 31.25
N VAL A 245 5.38 48.72 30.05
CA VAL A 245 4.96 47.34 29.79
C VAL A 245 6.25 46.54 29.71
N GLU A 246 6.60 45.82 30.77
CA GLU A 246 7.70 44.86 30.73
C GLU A 246 7.10 43.46 30.58
N ASN A 247 7.20 42.95 29.34
CA ASN A 247 6.78 41.63 28.93
C ASN A 247 7.88 40.64 29.35
N PRO A 248 7.63 39.67 30.25
CA PRO A 248 8.70 38.89 30.89
C PRO A 248 9.27 37.75 30.00
N PHE A 249 9.25 37.91 28.68
CA PHE A 249 9.65 36.87 27.73
C PHE A 249 10.50 37.34 26.55
N GLU A 250 11.19 38.47 26.67
CA GLU A 250 12.31 38.81 25.79
C GLU A 250 13.58 38.97 26.61
N GLU A 251 14.48 37.97 26.55
CA GLU A 251 15.87 38.16 26.11
C GLU A 251 16.69 36.87 26.32
N THR A 252 16.89 36.11 25.25
CA THR A 252 18.20 35.49 24.98
C THR A 252 18.35 35.30 23.46
N ARG A 253 18.58 36.41 22.74
CA ARG A 253 19.24 36.34 21.43
C ARG A 253 20.72 36.60 21.66
N GLU A 254 21.44 35.53 21.90
CA GLU A 254 22.88 35.55 21.95
C GLU A 254 23.44 35.93 20.56
N SER A 255 24.39 36.85 20.59
CA SER A 255 24.88 37.62 19.45
C SER A 255 25.85 36.79 18.62
N GLN A 256 25.56 36.57 17.34
CA GLN A 256 26.50 35.95 16.39
C GLN A 256 27.01 37.01 15.40
N PRO A 257 28.34 37.23 15.31
CA PRO A 257 28.90 38.27 14.44
C PRO A 257 28.91 37.84 12.98
N ALA A 258 28.60 38.80 12.11
CA ALA A 258 28.48 38.67 10.67
C ALA A 258 29.84 38.65 9.95
N ALA A 259 30.02 37.68 9.03
CA ALA A 259 30.63 37.78 7.68
C ALA A 259 31.09 36.38 7.19
N PRO A 260 31.42 36.21 5.90
CA PRO A 260 30.60 36.31 4.70
C PRO A 260 30.40 34.92 4.05
N SER A 261 29.43 34.78 3.15
CA SER A 261 29.18 33.54 2.39
C SER A 261 30.38 33.10 1.55
N PRO A 262 30.82 31.83 1.66
CA PRO A 262 31.49 31.13 0.57
C PRO A 262 30.53 30.10 -0.06
N PHE A 263 30.88 29.58 -1.23
CA PHE A 263 30.12 28.60 -2.05
C PHE A 263 29.19 29.20 -3.12
N GLN A 264 29.77 30.08 -3.94
CA GLN A 264 29.71 29.85 -5.38
C GLN A 264 30.83 28.86 -5.79
N ASP A 265 30.56 28.07 -6.83
CA ASP A 265 31.43 27.16 -7.58
C ASP A 265 31.59 25.68 -7.12
N ALA A 266 30.78 24.82 -7.75
CA ALA A 266 31.10 23.46 -8.27
C ALA A 266 29.80 22.94 -8.94
N ALA A 267 29.60 22.96 -10.26
CA ALA A 267 30.30 22.18 -11.27
C ALA A 267 30.61 20.74 -10.80
N GLU A 268 29.64 19.83 -10.91
CA GLU A 268 29.81 18.43 -11.35
C GLU A 268 28.48 17.66 -11.22
N SER A 269 27.69 17.66 -12.30
CA SER A 269 26.60 16.70 -12.51
C SER A 269 27.19 15.38 -13.03
N PRO A 270 26.82 14.19 -12.51
CA PRO A 270 27.39 12.91 -12.95
C PRO A 270 26.71 12.32 -14.20
N PHE A 271 25.93 13.09 -14.95
CA PHE A 271 25.29 12.60 -16.18
C PHE A 271 26.26 12.68 -17.36
N ARG A 272 26.97 11.58 -17.60
CA ARG A 272 27.69 11.34 -18.87
C ARG A 272 26.68 11.28 -20.02
N VAL A 273 26.74 12.29 -20.88
CA VAL A 273 26.22 12.23 -22.25
C VAL A 273 27.25 11.45 -23.07
N ILE A 274 26.84 10.32 -23.65
CA ILE A 274 27.60 9.62 -24.68
C ILE A 274 27.15 10.22 -26.01
N THR A 275 28.06 10.93 -26.67
CA THR A 275 27.91 11.37 -28.05
C THR A 275 28.48 10.27 -28.94
N ASP A 276 27.69 9.83 -29.92
CA ASP A 276 28.05 8.87 -30.96
C ASP A 276 28.96 9.58 -31.99
N GLU A 277 30.08 8.96 -32.34
CA GLU A 277 30.92 9.29 -33.50
C GLU A 277 30.78 8.18 -34.54
#